data_AF-A0A0D2PKS6-F1
#
_entry.id   AF-A0A0D2PKS6-F1
#
_cell.length_a   1.000
_cell.length_b   1.000
_cell.length_c   1.000
_cell.angle_alpha   90.00
_cell.angle_beta   90.00
_cell.angle_gamma   90.00
#
_symmetry.space_group_name_H-M   'P 1'
#
loop_
_entity.id
_entity.type
_entity.pdbx_description
1 polymer ?
#
loop_
_entity_poly.entity_id
_entity_poly.type
_entity_poly.pdbx_seq_one_letter_code
_entity_poly.pdbx_strand_id
1 'polypeptide(L)'
;MSNGLTSKHDGREKELADLLEEKNRSLEAVQASHEQQIKQFKMELEKERDKLVNVQMRLQEEHKQNESFQEELKLLKSEKDKTFTELSKLRSELNGKMVEIRRLQMELNRQEDESTDDTQDNLKRAIATLEKENTHLKMEKNELEAALESSRKPLTGKIDPNASETLKLDSSGSSPRMQEMELSLQQMEKDLKETCRERDKALQELSRLKQHLLEKESEESEKMDEDSKIIEELRESNEYQRAQISRLEKALKLAMAGQEEAKMTNNNELQKSKEIIDDLNKKLANCMRTIDAKNVELLNLQTALGQYYAEIEAKEHLERDLALAREESSRLSGLLKDADQQVELSKREKEEILAKLLQTERMLAEGKARVNKLEEDNSKLRRALEHSMTRLNRMSMDSDYLVDRRIVIKLLVTYFQRNHSKEVLELMVRMLGFSDEDKQRIGIAQQGTGKGVVRGVLGLPGRLVGGILGGGSADVPASIAPDNQSIADLWVDFLLKETEEREKRAEDASKSNEDLNGRNPNATGPTTSATDQTTGGSGFSRSSFSPSPTPSVGNLRQYEHSDSEFSTVPLTTSEGSGRLSRLLPKY
;
A
#
# COMPACT_ATOMS: atom_id res chain seq x y z
N MET A 1 -70.14 -70.52 -19.69
CA MET A 1 -69.25 -69.52 -19.06
C MET A 1 -68.09 -69.28 -20.01
N SER A 2 -67.91 -68.10 -20.63
CA SER A 2 -66.69 -67.82 -21.43
C SER A 2 -66.37 -66.33 -21.76
N ASN A 3 -66.95 -65.34 -21.09
CA ASN A 3 -66.77 -63.90 -21.46
C ASN A 3 -65.83 -63.12 -20.51
N GLY A 4 -64.96 -63.80 -19.76
CA GLY A 4 -64.20 -63.19 -18.65
C GLY A 4 -62.69 -62.97 -18.88
N LEU A 5 -62.14 -63.33 -20.04
CA LEU A 5 -60.68 -63.40 -20.26
C LEU A 5 -60.11 -62.35 -21.22
N THR A 6 -60.89 -61.80 -22.15
CA THR A 6 -60.41 -60.80 -23.13
C THR A 6 -60.14 -59.44 -22.49
N SER A 7 -61.09 -58.92 -21.70
CA SER A 7 -61.01 -57.58 -21.09
C SER A 7 -59.80 -57.34 -20.17
N LYS A 8 -59.12 -58.40 -19.68
CA LYS A 8 -57.87 -58.30 -18.89
C LYS A 8 -56.57 -58.34 -19.73
N HIS A 9 -56.69 -58.45 -21.05
CA HIS A 9 -55.61 -58.27 -22.00
C HIS A 9 -55.55 -56.81 -22.44
N ASP A 10 -56.65 -56.32 -23.05
CA ASP A 10 -56.82 -54.95 -23.54
C ASP A 10 -56.41 -53.89 -22.52
N GLY A 11 -56.79 -54.07 -21.24
CA GLY A 11 -56.44 -53.14 -20.16
C GLY A 11 -54.94 -53.01 -19.93
N ARG A 12 -54.18 -54.11 -19.98
CA ARG A 12 -52.71 -54.09 -19.77
C ARG A 12 -51.94 -53.69 -21.02
N GLU A 13 -52.46 -54.00 -22.22
CA GLU A 13 -51.90 -53.44 -23.46
C GLU A 13 -52.10 -51.93 -23.50
N LYS A 14 -53.25 -51.41 -23.04
CA LYS A 14 -53.47 -49.98 -22.91
C LYS A 14 -52.57 -49.34 -21.85
N GLU A 15 -52.47 -49.91 -20.65
CA GLU A 15 -51.53 -49.44 -19.62
C GLU A 15 -50.08 -49.38 -20.16
N LEU A 16 -49.64 -50.38 -20.93
CA LEU A 16 -48.32 -50.38 -21.57
C LEU A 16 -48.19 -49.32 -22.68
N ALA A 17 -49.24 -49.06 -23.47
CA ALA A 17 -49.25 -48.01 -24.48
C ALA A 17 -49.20 -46.61 -23.85
N ASP A 18 -50.00 -46.36 -22.82
CA ASP A 18 -50.02 -45.11 -22.06
C ASP A 18 -48.63 -44.83 -21.42
N LEU A 19 -47.97 -45.87 -20.87
CA LEU A 19 -46.62 -45.78 -20.28
C LEU A 19 -45.51 -45.59 -21.33
N LEU A 20 -45.68 -46.11 -22.55
CA LEU A 20 -44.79 -45.84 -23.69
C LEU A 20 -44.97 -44.41 -24.21
N GLU A 21 -46.21 -43.90 -24.27
CA GLU A 21 -46.46 -42.51 -24.65
C GLU A 21 -45.91 -41.53 -23.62
N GLU A 22 -46.08 -41.80 -22.31
CA GLU A 22 -45.47 -41.00 -21.24
C GLU A 22 -43.93 -41.00 -21.33
N LYS A 23 -43.30 -42.14 -21.60
CA LYS A 23 -41.85 -42.21 -21.83
C LYS A 23 -41.40 -41.46 -23.08
N ASN A 24 -42.16 -41.51 -24.17
CA ASN A 24 -41.85 -40.75 -25.38
C ASN A 24 -41.97 -39.24 -25.13
N ARG A 25 -43.06 -38.77 -24.49
CA ARG A 25 -43.22 -37.36 -24.09
C ARG A 25 -42.11 -36.89 -23.13
N SER A 26 -41.67 -37.76 -22.21
CA SER A 26 -40.54 -37.49 -21.31
C SER A 26 -39.22 -37.37 -22.08
N LEU A 27 -38.98 -38.26 -23.05
CA LEU A 27 -37.79 -38.22 -23.91
C LEU A 27 -37.79 -36.97 -24.82
N GLU A 28 -38.93 -36.63 -25.41
CA GLU A 28 -39.13 -35.40 -26.20
C GLU A 28 -38.89 -34.13 -25.36
N ALA A 29 -39.38 -34.09 -24.11
CA ALA A 29 -39.15 -32.96 -23.21
C ALA A 29 -37.66 -32.81 -22.83
N VAL A 30 -36.96 -33.92 -22.56
CA VAL A 30 -35.51 -33.94 -22.32
C VAL A 30 -34.74 -33.52 -23.58
N GLN A 31 -35.13 -34.00 -24.76
CA GLN A 31 -34.53 -33.64 -26.03
C GLN A 31 -34.71 -32.15 -26.35
N ALA A 32 -35.91 -31.59 -26.13
CA ALA A 32 -36.20 -30.17 -26.28
C ALA A 32 -35.39 -29.31 -25.29
N SER A 33 -35.22 -29.76 -24.05
CA SER A 33 -34.38 -29.10 -23.06
C SER A 33 -32.90 -29.07 -23.48
N HIS A 34 -32.36 -30.19 -23.97
CA HIS A 34 -31.00 -30.25 -24.52
C HIS A 34 -30.86 -29.36 -25.77
N GLU A 35 -31.85 -29.32 -26.66
CA GLU A 35 -31.81 -28.44 -27.84
C GLU A 35 -31.85 -26.95 -27.44
N GLN A 36 -32.61 -26.59 -26.40
CA GLN A 36 -32.62 -25.24 -25.82
C GLN A 36 -31.26 -24.87 -25.21
N GLN A 37 -30.62 -25.77 -24.45
CA GLN A 37 -29.27 -25.57 -23.93
C GLN A 37 -28.23 -25.40 -25.05
N ILE A 38 -28.30 -26.23 -26.09
CA ILE A 38 -27.44 -26.11 -27.28
C ILE A 38 -27.66 -24.76 -28.00
N LYS A 39 -28.90 -24.27 -28.07
CA LYS A 39 -29.20 -22.93 -28.61
C LYS A 39 -28.62 -21.81 -27.72
N GLN A 40 -28.72 -21.93 -26.39
CA GLN A 40 -28.12 -20.97 -25.45
C GLN A 40 -26.60 -20.93 -25.59
N PHE A 41 -25.91 -22.07 -25.51
CA PHE A 41 -24.45 -22.11 -25.64
C PHE A 41 -23.96 -21.61 -26.99
N LYS A 42 -24.73 -21.77 -28.08
CA LYS A 42 -24.42 -21.17 -29.39
C LYS A 42 -24.50 -19.64 -29.36
N MET A 43 -25.51 -19.06 -28.71
CA MET A 43 -25.63 -17.59 -28.56
C MET A 43 -24.52 -17.02 -27.66
N GLU A 44 -24.15 -17.74 -26.60
CA GLU A 44 -23.04 -17.35 -25.72
C GLU A 44 -21.69 -17.45 -26.45
N LEU A 45 -21.44 -18.51 -27.22
CA LEU A 45 -20.24 -18.67 -28.03
C LEU A 45 -20.08 -17.53 -29.07
N GLU A 46 -21.17 -17.13 -29.73
CA GLU A 46 -21.13 -16.03 -30.71
C GLU A 46 -20.88 -14.68 -30.02
N LYS A 47 -21.49 -14.45 -28.85
CA LYS A 47 -21.24 -13.26 -28.03
C LYS A 47 -19.78 -13.16 -27.55
N GLU A 48 -19.14 -14.28 -27.21
CA GLU A 48 -17.71 -14.29 -26.88
C GLU A 48 -16.81 -14.10 -28.13
N ARG A 49 -17.23 -14.53 -29.32
CA ARG A 49 -16.55 -14.21 -30.59
C ARG A 49 -16.62 -12.72 -30.92
N ASP A 50 -17.80 -12.10 -30.78
CA ASP A 50 -17.97 -10.64 -30.98
C ASP A 50 -17.10 -9.84 -30.01
N LYS A 51 -17.04 -10.25 -28.74
CA LYS A 51 -16.12 -9.68 -27.74
C LYS A 51 -14.66 -9.85 -28.15
N LEU A 52 -14.24 -11.04 -28.60
CA LEU A 52 -12.86 -11.31 -29.01
C LEU A 52 -12.45 -10.42 -30.19
N VAL A 53 -13.31 -10.26 -31.20
CA VAL A 53 -13.10 -9.35 -32.32
C VAL A 53 -13.03 -7.89 -31.85
N ASN A 54 -13.88 -7.48 -30.90
CA ASN A 54 -13.84 -6.14 -30.32
C ASN A 54 -12.51 -5.87 -29.56
N VAL A 55 -12.02 -6.84 -28.77
CA VAL A 55 -10.74 -6.75 -28.07
C VAL A 55 -9.56 -6.73 -29.06
N GLN A 56 -9.58 -7.57 -30.10
CA GLN A 56 -8.55 -7.58 -31.15
C GLN A 56 -8.51 -6.24 -31.91
N MET A 57 -9.67 -5.65 -32.21
CA MET A 57 -9.78 -4.34 -32.86
C MET A 57 -9.19 -3.22 -31.98
N ARG A 58 -9.47 -3.22 -30.67
CA ARG A 58 -8.84 -2.27 -29.73
C ARG A 58 -7.34 -2.47 -29.66
N LEU A 59 -6.86 -3.71 -29.52
CA LEU A 59 -5.42 -4.00 -29.47
C LEU A 59 -4.68 -3.50 -30.73
N GLN A 60 -5.30 -3.61 -31.90
CA GLN A 60 -4.75 -3.06 -33.14
C GLN A 60 -4.75 -1.52 -33.16
N GLU A 61 -5.73 -0.87 -32.55
CA GLU A 61 -5.80 0.59 -32.46
C GLU A 61 -4.80 1.16 -31.44
N GLU A 62 -4.69 0.55 -30.26
CA GLU A 62 -3.65 0.83 -29.26
C GLU A 62 -2.24 0.67 -29.86
N HIS A 63 -2.02 -0.33 -30.72
CA HIS A 63 -0.75 -0.51 -31.42
C HIS A 63 -0.41 0.70 -32.30
N LYS A 64 -1.35 1.17 -33.14
CA LYS A 64 -1.15 2.37 -33.98
C LYS A 64 -0.91 3.62 -33.15
N GLN A 65 -1.65 3.78 -32.05
CA GLN A 65 -1.47 4.92 -31.16
C GLN A 65 -0.08 4.90 -30.51
N ASN A 66 0.36 3.75 -29.99
CA ASN A 66 1.74 3.56 -29.52
C ASN A 66 2.79 3.81 -30.61
N GLU A 67 2.57 3.37 -31.86
CA GLU A 67 3.46 3.70 -32.98
C GLU A 67 3.53 5.22 -33.21
N SER A 68 2.38 5.91 -33.23
CA SER A 68 2.33 7.36 -33.40
C SER A 68 3.01 8.12 -32.25
N PHE A 69 2.86 7.67 -31.00
CA PHE A 69 3.58 8.23 -29.85
C PHE A 69 5.10 7.98 -29.94
N GLN A 70 5.54 6.86 -30.50
CA GLN A 70 6.98 6.61 -30.73
C GLN A 70 7.55 7.53 -31.83
N GLU A 71 6.77 7.85 -32.87
CA GLU A 71 7.16 8.85 -33.87
C GLU A 71 7.18 10.27 -33.28
N GLU A 72 6.19 10.64 -32.47
CA GLU A 72 6.10 11.94 -31.81
C GLU A 72 7.25 12.14 -30.79
N LEU A 73 7.57 11.12 -30.00
CA LEU A 73 8.76 11.11 -29.12
C LEU A 73 10.07 11.24 -29.89
N LYS A 74 10.17 10.64 -31.08
CA LYS A 74 11.35 10.73 -31.96
C LYS A 74 11.49 12.14 -32.57
N LEU A 75 10.38 12.75 -32.97
CA LEU A 75 10.33 14.15 -33.44
C LEU A 75 10.74 15.11 -32.30
N LEU A 76 10.08 15.03 -31.15
CA LEU A 76 10.37 15.85 -29.97
C LEU A 76 11.82 15.71 -29.50
N LYS A 77 12.39 14.50 -29.54
CA LYS A 77 13.82 14.27 -29.26
C LYS A 77 14.71 15.02 -30.25
N SER A 78 14.40 14.97 -31.55
CA SER A 78 15.17 15.68 -32.58
C SER A 78 15.07 17.20 -32.46
N GLU A 79 13.91 17.74 -32.06
CA GLU A 79 13.73 19.17 -31.77
C GLU A 79 14.50 19.60 -30.51
N LYS A 80 14.46 18.78 -29.45
CA LYS A 80 15.23 19.00 -28.22
C LYS A 80 16.75 18.92 -28.47
N ASP A 81 17.21 18.05 -29.38
CA ASP A 81 18.61 18.00 -29.80
C ASP A 81 18.99 19.20 -30.69
N LYS A 82 18.11 19.63 -31.60
CA LYS A 82 18.28 20.85 -32.42
C LYS A 82 18.39 22.10 -31.55
N THR A 83 17.41 22.35 -30.67
CA THR A 83 17.39 23.51 -29.76
C THR A 83 18.60 23.53 -28.82
N PHE A 84 19.11 22.37 -28.38
CA PHE A 84 20.37 22.27 -27.66
C PHE A 84 21.58 22.74 -28.51
N THR A 85 21.63 22.41 -29.81
CA THR A 85 22.70 22.93 -30.69
C THR A 85 22.59 24.44 -30.88
N GLU A 86 21.39 24.99 -31.08
CA GLU A 86 21.14 26.44 -31.20
C GLU A 86 21.51 27.19 -29.90
N LEU A 87 21.14 26.66 -28.74
CA LEU A 87 21.53 27.21 -27.44
C LEU A 87 23.05 27.13 -27.19
N SER A 88 23.71 26.07 -27.66
CA SER A 88 25.19 25.98 -27.57
C SER A 88 25.90 27.00 -28.47
N LYS A 89 25.34 27.30 -29.64
CA LYS A 89 25.79 28.37 -30.56
C LYS A 89 25.57 29.76 -29.96
N LEU A 90 24.38 30.04 -29.41
CA LEU A 90 24.12 31.31 -28.70
C LEU A 90 25.06 31.51 -27.51
N ARG A 91 25.41 30.43 -26.79
CA ARG A 91 26.38 30.48 -25.69
C ARG A 91 27.82 30.76 -26.17
N SER A 92 28.25 30.24 -27.33
CA SER A 92 29.57 30.55 -27.87
C SER A 92 29.64 31.98 -28.45
N GLU A 93 28.57 32.45 -29.09
CA GLU A 93 28.43 33.85 -29.53
C GLU A 93 28.44 34.82 -28.34
N LEU A 94 27.71 34.52 -27.27
CA LEU A 94 27.71 35.31 -26.03
C LEU A 94 29.11 35.36 -25.38
N ASN A 95 29.82 34.23 -25.32
CA ASN A 95 31.21 34.20 -24.84
C ASN A 95 32.14 35.05 -25.72
N GLY A 96 31.99 34.98 -27.05
CA GLY A 96 32.73 35.82 -28.00
C GLY A 96 32.47 37.31 -27.78
N LYS A 97 31.21 37.71 -27.59
CA LYS A 97 30.84 39.10 -27.25
C LYS A 97 31.37 39.52 -25.88
N MET A 98 31.42 38.62 -24.89
CA MET A 98 32.00 38.92 -23.58
C MET A 98 33.52 39.17 -23.66
N VAL A 99 34.24 38.42 -24.50
CA VAL A 99 35.68 38.66 -24.76
C VAL A 99 35.87 39.99 -25.48
N GLU A 100 35.05 40.29 -26.49
CA GLU A 100 35.13 41.56 -27.23
C GLU A 100 34.80 42.78 -26.35
N ILE A 101 33.82 42.67 -25.44
CA ILE A 101 33.54 43.72 -24.44
C ILE A 101 34.76 43.96 -23.54
N ARG A 102 35.41 42.90 -23.03
CA ARG A 102 36.64 43.04 -22.23
C ARG A 102 37.79 43.66 -23.03
N ARG A 103 37.92 43.32 -24.32
CA ARG A 103 38.91 43.92 -25.22
C ARG A 103 38.66 45.42 -25.40
N LEU A 104 37.42 45.81 -25.66
CA LEU A 104 37.02 47.21 -25.80
C LEU A 104 37.16 48.00 -24.48
N GLN A 105 36.94 47.38 -23.32
CA GLN A 105 37.21 48.00 -22.02
C GLN A 105 38.71 48.26 -21.81
N MET A 106 39.59 47.29 -22.15
CA MET A 106 41.04 47.50 -22.07
C MET A 106 41.53 48.58 -23.06
N GLU A 107 40.93 48.67 -24.26
CA GLU A 107 41.24 49.71 -25.23
C GLU A 107 40.77 51.11 -24.75
N LEU A 108 39.58 51.19 -24.14
CA LEU A 108 39.04 52.43 -23.60
C LEU A 108 39.92 52.97 -22.45
N ASN A 109 40.29 52.12 -21.50
CA ASN A 109 41.20 52.48 -20.42
C ASN A 109 42.55 52.96 -20.97
N ARG A 110 43.12 52.30 -21.99
CA ARG A 110 44.36 52.74 -22.63
C ARG A 110 44.25 54.14 -23.24
N GLN A 111 43.12 54.45 -23.87
CA GLN A 111 42.85 55.80 -24.41
C GLN A 111 42.61 56.84 -23.32
N GLU A 112 41.99 56.47 -22.20
CA GLU A 112 41.79 57.36 -21.04
C GLU A 112 43.13 57.69 -20.35
N ASP A 113 43.99 56.68 -20.12
CA ASP A 113 45.34 56.88 -19.60
C ASP A 113 46.21 57.73 -20.55
N GLU A 114 46.24 57.41 -21.85
CA GLU A 114 47.02 58.17 -22.84
C GLU A 114 46.54 59.62 -22.98
N SER A 115 45.23 59.86 -23.06
CA SER A 115 44.69 61.22 -23.24
C SER A 115 44.76 62.07 -21.96
N THR A 116 44.71 61.47 -20.77
CA THR A 116 44.91 62.21 -19.52
C THR A 116 46.37 62.60 -19.33
N ASP A 117 47.34 61.74 -19.62
CA ASP A 117 48.75 62.12 -19.53
C ASP A 117 49.12 63.16 -20.61
N ASP A 118 48.68 63.00 -21.87
CA ASP A 118 48.93 64.00 -22.94
C ASP A 118 48.35 65.38 -22.60
N THR A 119 47.13 65.44 -22.06
CA THR A 119 46.53 66.73 -21.64
C THR A 119 47.20 67.30 -20.41
N GLN A 120 47.62 66.47 -19.45
CA GLN A 120 48.38 66.89 -18.28
C GLN A 120 49.78 67.41 -18.66
N ASP A 121 50.48 66.77 -19.61
CA ASP A 121 51.81 67.15 -20.05
C ASP A 121 51.81 68.42 -20.92
N ASN A 122 50.75 68.62 -21.71
CA ASN A 122 50.53 69.89 -22.40
C ASN A 122 50.20 71.03 -21.43
N LEU A 123 49.46 70.77 -20.33
CA LEU A 123 49.30 71.71 -19.23
C LEU A 123 50.62 72.02 -18.49
N LYS A 124 51.44 71.00 -18.18
CA LYS A 124 52.79 71.19 -17.61
C LYS A 124 53.65 72.09 -18.51
N ARG A 125 53.65 71.85 -19.84
CA ARG A 125 54.35 72.70 -20.83
C ARG A 125 53.84 74.14 -20.80
N ALA A 126 52.53 74.35 -20.85
CA ALA A 126 51.91 75.68 -20.83
C ALA A 126 52.26 76.46 -19.55
N ILE A 127 52.23 75.80 -18.37
CA ILE A 127 52.64 76.39 -17.09
C ILE A 127 54.12 76.79 -17.14
N ALA A 128 55.02 75.91 -17.60
CA ALA A 128 56.45 76.22 -17.68
C ALA A 128 56.77 77.40 -18.63
N THR A 129 56.01 77.56 -19.73
CA THR A 129 56.13 78.76 -20.58
C THR A 129 55.63 80.03 -19.88
N LEU A 130 54.49 79.97 -19.18
CA LEU A 130 53.95 81.11 -18.44
C LEU A 130 54.84 81.53 -17.26
N GLU A 131 55.44 80.58 -16.55
CA GLU A 131 56.44 80.87 -15.50
C GLU A 131 57.67 81.57 -16.10
N LYS A 132 58.14 81.12 -17.27
CA LYS A 132 59.27 81.76 -17.98
C LYS A 132 58.92 83.18 -18.43
N GLU A 133 57.75 83.42 -19.00
CA GLU A 133 57.29 84.78 -19.34
C GLU A 133 57.11 85.65 -18.10
N ASN A 134 56.56 85.12 -17.01
CA ASN A 134 56.39 85.86 -15.76
C ASN A 134 57.75 86.26 -15.14
N THR A 135 58.76 85.39 -15.21
CA THR A 135 60.13 85.77 -14.81
C THR A 135 60.75 86.81 -15.75
N HIS A 136 60.51 86.74 -17.06
CA HIS A 136 60.94 87.78 -18.02
C HIS A 136 60.31 89.14 -17.73
N LEU A 137 58.97 89.21 -17.70
CA LEU A 137 58.19 90.41 -17.40
C LEU A 137 58.56 91.02 -16.04
N LYS A 138 58.94 90.18 -15.06
CA LYS A 138 59.42 90.65 -13.76
C LYS A 138 60.82 91.26 -13.83
N MET A 139 61.72 90.77 -14.68
CA MET A 139 63.02 91.43 -14.94
C MET A 139 62.83 92.74 -15.69
N GLU A 140 62.05 92.73 -16.77
CA GLU A 140 61.71 93.91 -17.58
C GLU A 140 61.02 95.00 -16.74
N LYS A 141 60.09 94.64 -15.85
CA LYS A 141 59.50 95.57 -14.88
C LYS A 141 60.58 96.17 -13.97
N ASN A 142 61.48 95.37 -13.40
CA ASN A 142 62.54 95.87 -12.52
C ASN A 142 63.49 96.82 -13.25
N GLU A 143 63.77 96.57 -14.53
CA GLU A 143 64.60 97.43 -15.38
C GLU A 143 63.89 98.76 -15.71
N LEU A 144 62.60 98.72 -16.06
CA LEU A 144 61.77 99.92 -16.25
C LEU A 144 61.57 100.72 -14.95
N GLU A 145 61.46 100.06 -13.80
CA GLU A 145 61.35 100.69 -12.48
C GLU A 145 62.67 101.37 -12.06
N ALA A 146 63.81 100.74 -12.37
CA ALA A 146 65.13 101.37 -12.23
C ALA A 146 65.33 102.55 -13.20
N ALA A 147 64.87 102.44 -14.46
CA ALA A 147 64.90 103.52 -15.43
C ALA A 147 64.03 104.71 -14.97
N LEU A 148 62.83 104.46 -14.45
CA LEU A 148 61.93 105.48 -13.89
C LEU A 148 62.56 106.22 -12.70
N GLU A 149 63.13 105.52 -11.72
CA GLU A 149 63.83 106.20 -10.61
C GLU A 149 65.11 106.92 -11.08
N SER A 150 65.80 106.44 -12.12
CA SER A 150 66.91 107.18 -12.73
C SER A 150 66.47 108.51 -13.38
N SER A 151 65.24 108.56 -13.92
CA SER A 151 64.65 109.78 -14.50
C SER A 151 64.17 110.79 -13.45
N ARG A 152 64.11 110.40 -12.18
CA ARG A 152 63.37 111.12 -11.11
C ARG A 152 64.17 112.24 -10.43
N LYS A 153 64.82 113.12 -11.21
CA LYS A 153 65.38 114.40 -10.73
C LYS A 153 64.98 115.57 -11.64
N PRO A 154 64.58 116.73 -11.07
CA PRO A 154 63.83 117.74 -11.82
C PRO A 154 64.72 118.73 -12.58
N LEU A 155 64.25 119.18 -13.74
CA LEU A 155 64.72 120.41 -14.39
C LEU A 155 63.52 121.22 -14.91
N THR A 156 63.38 122.46 -14.44
CA THR A 156 62.29 123.38 -14.78
C THR A 156 62.82 124.60 -15.54
N GLY A 157 62.13 125.00 -16.61
CA GLY A 157 62.53 126.08 -17.53
C GLY A 157 62.34 125.63 -18.99
N LYS A 158 61.26 125.91 -19.73
CA LYS A 158 60.36 127.09 -19.85
C LYS A 158 60.97 128.22 -20.71
N ILE A 159 60.16 128.71 -21.66
CA ILE A 159 60.33 129.91 -22.52
C ILE A 159 60.95 129.66 -23.92
N ASP A 160 60.07 129.25 -24.85
CA ASP A 160 59.89 129.88 -26.18
C ASP A 160 59.17 131.26 -26.02
N PRO A 161 59.01 132.16 -27.04
CA PRO A 161 59.15 131.92 -28.49
C PRO A 161 59.82 133.03 -29.35
N ASN A 162 60.10 132.67 -30.61
CA ASN A 162 59.84 133.38 -31.89
C ASN A 162 59.69 134.94 -31.96
N ALA A 163 60.41 135.58 -32.90
CA ALA A 163 60.02 136.84 -33.56
C ALA A 163 60.64 136.97 -34.97
N SER A 164 59.91 137.58 -35.91
CA SER A 164 60.28 137.68 -37.35
C SER A 164 60.58 139.12 -37.82
N GLU A 165 61.01 139.22 -39.09
CA GLU A 165 60.68 140.27 -40.09
C GLU A 165 61.53 141.55 -40.32
N THR A 166 61.73 141.79 -41.63
CA THR A 166 61.86 143.06 -42.41
C THR A 166 62.94 144.12 -42.13
N LEU A 167 64.03 143.99 -42.90
CA LEU A 167 64.58 144.97 -43.87
C LEU A 167 64.13 146.47 -43.83
N LYS A 168 65.13 147.36 -43.76
CA LYS A 168 65.19 148.80 -44.19
C LYS A 168 66.66 149.28 -44.00
N LEU A 169 67.24 150.29 -44.65
CA LEU A 169 66.90 151.21 -45.77
C LEU A 169 68.27 151.72 -46.35
N ASP A 170 68.26 152.74 -47.21
CA ASP A 170 69.40 153.65 -47.56
C ASP A 170 70.52 153.10 -48.51
N SER A 171 71.14 153.88 -49.42
CA SER A 171 70.87 155.25 -49.91
C SER A 171 71.60 155.56 -51.26
N SER A 172 70.98 156.40 -52.11
CA SER A 172 71.53 157.33 -53.14
C SER A 172 72.71 156.94 -54.07
N GLY A 173 72.55 157.06 -55.41
CA GLY A 173 73.65 156.71 -56.36
C GLY A 173 73.68 157.23 -57.83
N SER A 174 72.66 157.89 -58.37
CA SER A 174 72.73 158.65 -59.66
C SER A 174 73.35 157.97 -60.93
N SER A 175 72.69 156.94 -61.47
CA SER A 175 72.83 156.43 -62.87
C SER A 175 74.16 155.69 -63.22
N PRO A 176 74.16 154.62 -64.06
CA PRO A 176 73.38 154.53 -65.31
C PRO A 176 72.23 153.49 -65.31
N ARG A 177 71.06 153.96 -65.76
CA ARG A 177 69.74 153.30 -65.87
C ARG A 177 69.67 151.97 -66.66
N MET A 178 70.79 151.49 -67.20
CA MET A 178 70.85 150.29 -68.03
C MET A 178 71.36 149.06 -67.26
N GLN A 179 72.34 149.21 -66.36
CA GLN A 179 72.95 148.07 -65.66
C GLN A 179 72.12 147.61 -64.45
N GLU A 180 71.37 148.51 -63.82
CA GLU A 180 70.34 148.15 -62.82
C GLU A 180 69.17 147.40 -63.46
N MET A 181 68.82 147.74 -64.71
CA MET A 181 67.81 147.02 -65.48
C MET A 181 68.31 145.62 -65.88
N GLU A 182 69.57 145.51 -66.29
CA GLU A 182 70.23 144.23 -66.58
C GLU A 182 70.26 143.32 -65.33
N LEU A 183 70.68 143.83 -64.18
CA LEU A 183 70.71 143.07 -62.91
C LEU A 183 69.32 142.73 -62.39
N SER A 184 68.34 143.63 -62.53
CA SER A 184 66.94 143.36 -62.18
C SER A 184 66.31 142.33 -63.11
N LEU A 185 66.64 142.34 -64.41
CA LEU A 185 66.23 141.29 -65.34
C LEU A 185 66.89 139.95 -65.02
N GLN A 186 68.18 139.91 -64.69
CA GLN A 186 68.86 138.67 -64.28
C GLN A 186 68.34 138.13 -62.94
N GLN A 187 68.00 139.01 -61.99
CA GLN A 187 67.37 138.61 -60.73
C GLN A 187 65.93 138.08 -60.97
N MET A 188 65.11 138.80 -61.74
CA MET A 188 63.79 138.31 -62.15
C MET A 188 63.87 136.99 -62.93
N GLU A 189 64.85 136.82 -63.83
CA GLU A 189 65.04 135.58 -64.58
C GLU A 189 65.53 134.43 -63.67
N LYS A 190 66.37 134.72 -62.68
CA LYS A 190 66.76 133.76 -61.64
C LYS A 190 65.55 133.32 -60.83
N ASP A 191 64.73 134.27 -60.37
CA ASP A 191 63.54 133.98 -59.55
C ASP A 191 62.46 133.26 -60.36
N LEU A 192 62.32 133.55 -61.66
CA LEU A 192 61.46 132.80 -62.59
C LEU A 192 61.99 131.37 -62.81
N LYS A 193 63.32 131.19 -62.90
CA LYS A 193 63.95 129.84 -62.93
C LYS A 193 63.86 129.11 -61.59
N GLU A 194 63.85 129.81 -60.46
CA GLU A 194 63.69 129.25 -59.11
C GLU A 194 62.25 128.77 -58.93
N THR A 195 61.26 129.64 -59.15
CA THR A 195 59.82 129.30 -59.12
C THR A 195 59.43 128.23 -60.15
N CYS A 196 60.08 128.16 -61.32
CA CYS A 196 59.90 127.02 -62.24
C CYS A 196 60.40 125.70 -61.64
N ARG A 197 61.58 125.68 -61.00
CA ARG A 197 62.08 124.48 -60.32
C ARG A 197 61.22 124.08 -59.12
N GLU A 198 60.67 125.04 -58.39
CA GLU A 198 59.75 124.79 -57.27
C GLU A 198 58.41 124.24 -57.76
N ARG A 199 57.84 124.82 -58.82
CA ARG A 199 56.68 124.27 -59.53
C ARG A 199 56.95 122.84 -59.99
N ASP A 200 58.11 122.57 -60.59
CA ASP A 200 58.43 121.26 -61.14
C ASP A 200 58.67 120.21 -60.04
N LYS A 201 59.26 120.59 -58.90
CA LYS A 201 59.29 119.76 -57.68
C LYS A 201 57.88 119.49 -57.15
N ALA A 202 57.02 120.51 -57.07
CA ALA A 202 55.65 120.38 -56.60
C ALA A 202 54.82 119.47 -57.52
N LEU A 203 55.03 119.53 -58.84
CA LEU A 203 54.43 118.62 -59.81
C LEU A 203 54.96 117.18 -59.68
N GLN A 204 56.25 116.99 -59.34
CA GLN A 204 56.82 115.68 -59.06
C GLN A 204 56.25 115.07 -57.78
N GLU A 205 56.20 115.80 -56.66
CA GLU A 205 55.61 115.31 -55.42
C GLU A 205 54.08 115.14 -55.52
N LEU A 206 53.37 115.97 -56.29
CA LEU A 206 51.95 115.76 -56.59
C LEU A 206 51.73 114.50 -57.44
N SER A 207 52.62 114.23 -58.40
CA SER A 207 52.57 113.00 -59.21
C SER A 207 52.86 111.76 -58.34
N ARG A 208 53.83 111.85 -57.43
CA ARG A 208 54.16 110.80 -56.47
C ARG A 208 53.03 110.54 -55.47
N LEU A 209 52.41 111.60 -54.93
CA LEU A 209 51.26 111.48 -54.03
C LEU A 209 50.06 110.88 -54.75
N LYS A 210 49.79 111.29 -56.00
CA LYS A 210 48.75 110.68 -56.83
C LYS A 210 49.03 109.19 -57.09
N GLN A 211 50.27 108.82 -57.40
CA GLN A 211 50.67 107.43 -57.62
C GLN A 211 50.48 106.59 -56.35
N HIS A 212 50.96 107.06 -55.20
CA HIS A 212 50.79 106.38 -53.91
C HIS A 212 49.31 106.30 -53.46
N LEU A 213 48.48 107.30 -53.78
CA LEU A 213 47.04 107.22 -53.55
C LEU A 213 46.39 106.15 -54.44
N LEU A 214 46.76 106.07 -55.72
CA LEU A 214 46.27 105.06 -56.64
C LEU A 214 46.74 103.65 -56.25
N GLU A 215 47.98 103.50 -55.81
CA GLU A 215 48.53 102.24 -55.27
C GLU A 215 47.76 101.79 -54.03
N LYS A 216 47.42 102.71 -53.11
CA LYS A 216 46.56 102.42 -51.96
C LYS A 216 45.12 102.10 -52.32
N GLU A 217 44.54 102.80 -53.31
CA GLU A 217 43.20 102.53 -53.82
C GLU A 217 43.12 101.13 -54.45
N SER A 218 44.17 100.69 -55.15
CA SER A 218 44.28 99.30 -55.62
C SER A 218 44.54 98.29 -54.50
N GLU A 219 45.41 98.58 -53.52
CA GLU A 219 45.66 97.67 -52.38
C GLU A 219 44.42 97.50 -51.48
N GLU A 220 43.60 98.55 -51.35
CA GLU A 220 42.31 98.51 -50.65
C GLU A 220 41.24 97.78 -51.47
N SER A 221 41.21 97.95 -52.81
CA SER A 221 40.34 97.19 -53.70
C SER A 221 40.65 95.69 -53.70
N GLU A 222 41.92 95.31 -53.80
CA GLU A 222 42.35 93.90 -53.77
C GLU A 222 41.95 93.24 -52.43
N LYS A 223 42.07 93.95 -51.30
CA LYS A 223 41.60 93.46 -50.00
C LYS A 223 40.09 93.37 -49.90
N MET A 224 39.33 94.31 -50.48
CA MET A 224 37.87 94.20 -50.54
C MET A 224 37.41 93.00 -51.38
N ASP A 225 38.13 92.65 -52.44
CA ASP A 225 37.88 91.44 -53.25
C ASP A 225 38.27 90.16 -52.49
N GLU A 226 39.40 90.14 -51.77
CA GLU A 226 39.80 89.03 -50.90
C GLU A 226 38.82 88.79 -49.74
N ASP A 227 38.43 89.85 -49.01
CA ASP A 227 37.43 89.78 -47.94
C ASP A 227 36.07 89.33 -48.50
N SER A 228 35.65 89.83 -49.66
CA SER A 228 34.42 89.40 -50.32
C SER A 228 34.44 87.91 -50.67
N LYS A 229 35.58 87.39 -51.14
CA LYS A 229 35.78 85.96 -51.40
C LYS A 229 35.72 85.12 -50.12
N ILE A 230 36.38 85.55 -49.06
CA ILE A 230 36.36 84.88 -47.75
C ILE A 230 34.93 84.86 -47.18
N ILE A 231 34.19 85.96 -47.31
CA ILE A 231 32.79 86.05 -46.89
C ILE A 231 31.91 85.06 -47.66
N GLU A 232 32.12 84.86 -48.96
CA GLU A 232 31.32 83.92 -49.75
C GLU A 232 31.70 82.45 -49.47
N GLU A 233 32.99 82.13 -49.31
CA GLU A 233 33.43 80.80 -48.86
C GLU A 233 32.84 80.43 -47.48
N LEU A 234 32.76 81.41 -46.55
CA LEU A 234 32.10 81.24 -45.26
C LEU A 234 30.58 81.07 -45.37
N ARG A 235 29.92 81.73 -46.34
CA ARG A 235 28.48 81.54 -46.63
C ARG A 235 28.20 80.15 -47.18
N GLU A 236 28.95 79.71 -48.19
CA GLU A 236 28.81 78.36 -48.77
C GLU A 236 29.05 77.28 -47.70
N SER A 237 30.09 77.43 -46.88
CA SER A 237 30.36 76.54 -45.75
C SER A 237 29.23 76.53 -44.72
N ASN A 238 28.65 77.69 -44.38
CA ASN A 238 27.53 77.76 -43.44
C ASN A 238 26.24 77.13 -43.99
N GLU A 239 25.95 77.31 -45.28
CA GLU A 239 24.78 76.69 -45.91
C GLU A 239 24.97 75.18 -46.10
N TYR A 240 26.18 74.71 -46.43
CA TYR A 240 26.51 73.28 -46.40
C TYR A 240 26.27 72.67 -45.01
N GLN A 241 26.73 73.33 -43.95
CA GLN A 241 26.50 72.91 -42.57
C GLN A 241 25.02 72.88 -42.22
N ARG A 242 24.23 73.91 -42.60
CA ARG A 242 22.76 73.93 -42.42
C ARG A 242 22.07 72.77 -43.16
N ALA A 243 22.47 72.49 -44.39
CA ALA A 243 21.95 71.38 -45.16
C ALA A 243 22.31 70.01 -44.52
N GLN A 244 23.52 69.86 -43.98
CA GLN A 244 23.95 68.67 -43.24
C GLN A 244 23.14 68.49 -41.95
N ILE A 245 22.97 69.55 -41.14
CA ILE A 245 22.16 69.54 -39.92
C ILE A 245 20.70 69.17 -40.26
N SER A 246 20.10 69.76 -41.29
CA SER A 246 18.74 69.44 -41.71
C SER A 246 18.58 67.98 -42.16
N ARG A 247 19.60 67.39 -42.79
CA ARG A 247 19.63 65.95 -43.15
C ARG A 247 19.73 65.07 -41.90
N LEU A 248 20.60 65.41 -40.96
CA LEU A 248 20.78 64.67 -39.70
C LEU A 248 19.52 64.74 -38.81
N GLU A 249 18.88 65.91 -38.70
CA GLU A 249 17.60 66.05 -38.01
C GLU A 249 16.50 65.17 -38.61
N LYS A 250 16.39 65.12 -39.95
CA LYS A 250 15.40 64.29 -40.64
C LYS A 250 15.67 62.81 -40.41
N ALA A 251 16.93 62.39 -40.47
CA ALA A 251 17.34 61.02 -40.15
C ALA A 251 17.05 60.64 -38.69
N LEU A 252 17.33 61.55 -37.74
CA LEU A 252 17.04 61.36 -36.31
C LEU A 252 15.53 61.27 -36.04
N LYS A 253 14.72 62.15 -36.64
CA LYS A 253 13.25 62.11 -36.55
C LYS A 253 12.68 60.81 -37.13
N LEU A 254 13.24 60.30 -38.23
CA LEU A 254 12.87 59.01 -38.82
C LEU A 254 13.26 57.83 -37.88
N ALA A 255 14.47 57.86 -37.33
CA ALA A 255 14.97 56.82 -36.42
C ALA A 255 14.15 56.76 -35.12
N MET A 256 13.78 57.91 -34.55
CA MET A 256 12.89 57.98 -33.38
C MET A 256 11.50 57.42 -33.68
N ALA A 257 10.93 57.71 -34.86
CA ALA A 257 9.64 57.16 -35.25
C ALA A 257 9.68 55.63 -35.38
N GLY A 258 10.69 55.08 -36.07
CA GLY A 258 10.88 53.64 -36.19
C GLY A 258 11.20 52.94 -34.86
N GLN A 259 11.89 53.62 -33.95
CA GLN A 259 12.14 53.12 -32.59
C GLN A 259 10.85 53.02 -31.77
N GLU A 260 9.97 54.02 -31.85
CA GLU A 260 8.68 53.98 -31.15
C GLU A 260 7.72 52.97 -31.78
N GLU A 261 7.72 52.81 -33.10
CA GLU A 261 6.97 51.75 -33.80
C GLU A 261 7.43 50.36 -33.37
N ALA A 262 8.75 50.10 -33.35
CA ALA A 262 9.33 48.84 -32.87
C ALA A 262 9.04 48.58 -31.37
N LYS A 263 8.95 49.63 -30.56
CA LYS A 263 8.55 49.55 -29.15
C LYS A 263 7.05 49.23 -28.99
N MET A 264 6.19 49.79 -29.84
CA MET A 264 4.75 49.52 -29.85
C MET A 264 4.41 48.12 -30.37
N THR A 265 5.12 47.60 -31.38
CA THR A 265 4.96 46.20 -31.84
C THR A 265 5.43 45.20 -30.79
N ASN A 266 6.61 45.42 -30.20
CA ASN A 266 7.14 44.58 -29.11
C ASN A 266 6.19 44.56 -27.90
N ASN A 267 5.67 45.71 -27.45
CA ASN A 267 4.67 45.77 -26.37
C ASN A 267 3.38 44.98 -26.70
N ASN A 268 2.95 44.97 -27.96
CA ASN A 268 1.78 44.22 -28.43
C ASN A 268 2.05 42.70 -28.45
N GLU A 269 3.25 42.27 -28.86
CA GLU A 269 3.69 40.87 -28.80
C GLU A 269 3.91 40.37 -27.36
N LEU A 270 4.42 41.22 -26.48
CA LEU A 270 4.55 40.96 -25.04
C LEU A 270 3.16 40.80 -24.40
N GLN A 271 2.19 41.65 -24.75
CA GLN A 271 0.82 41.52 -24.26
C GLN A 271 0.14 40.23 -24.78
N LYS A 272 0.28 39.90 -26.07
CA LYS A 272 -0.25 38.63 -26.64
C LYS A 272 0.37 37.39 -25.99
N SER A 273 1.70 37.36 -25.83
CA SER A 273 2.39 36.23 -25.20
C SER A 273 2.00 36.09 -23.72
N LYS A 274 1.79 37.20 -23.01
CA LYS A 274 1.22 37.20 -21.65
C LYS A 274 -0.21 36.64 -21.63
N GLU A 275 -1.08 37.02 -22.56
CA GLU A 275 -2.45 36.48 -22.66
C GLU A 275 -2.46 34.97 -22.95
N ILE A 276 -1.54 34.49 -23.79
CA ILE A 276 -1.32 33.05 -24.05
C ILE A 276 -0.83 32.34 -22.78
N ILE A 277 0.11 32.92 -22.03
CA ILE A 277 0.58 32.39 -20.74
C ILE A 277 -0.57 32.32 -19.72
N ASP A 278 -1.43 33.35 -19.65
CA ASP A 278 -2.59 33.36 -18.74
C ASP A 278 -3.66 32.34 -19.14
N ASP A 279 -3.86 32.05 -20.42
CA ASP A 279 -4.72 30.95 -20.89
C ASP A 279 -4.12 29.57 -20.60
N LEU A 280 -2.83 29.36 -20.86
CA LEU A 280 -2.12 28.13 -20.52
C LEU A 280 -2.14 27.86 -19.01
N ASN A 281 -1.96 28.89 -18.18
CA ASN A 281 -2.07 28.80 -16.72
C ASN A 281 -3.50 28.43 -16.27
N LYS A 282 -4.55 28.97 -16.91
CA LYS A 282 -5.95 28.56 -16.64
C LYS A 282 -6.18 27.10 -17.03
N LYS A 283 -5.68 26.66 -18.18
CA LYS A 283 -5.76 25.26 -18.64
C LYS A 283 -5.02 24.33 -17.68
N LEU A 284 -3.79 24.66 -17.28
CA LEU A 284 -3.02 23.90 -16.29
C LEU A 284 -3.75 23.79 -14.94
N ALA A 285 -4.30 24.90 -14.43
CA ALA A 285 -5.08 24.90 -13.19
C ALA A 285 -6.38 24.08 -13.31
N ASN A 286 -7.02 24.05 -14.47
CA ASN A 286 -8.18 23.20 -14.73
C ASN A 286 -7.78 21.72 -14.77
N CYS A 287 -6.69 21.36 -15.45
CA CYS A 287 -6.15 19.99 -15.45
C CYS A 287 -5.77 19.52 -14.04
N MET A 288 -5.14 20.39 -13.23
CA MET A 288 -4.79 20.06 -11.85
C MET A 288 -6.03 19.75 -11.00
N ARG A 289 -7.08 20.58 -11.06
CA ARG A 289 -8.35 20.30 -10.34
C ARG A 289 -9.02 19.01 -10.81
N THR A 290 -8.91 18.64 -12.08
CA THR A 290 -9.40 17.34 -12.59
C THR A 290 -8.59 16.17 -12.03
N ILE A 291 -7.26 16.31 -11.93
CA ILE A 291 -6.38 15.32 -11.30
C ILE A 291 -6.71 15.19 -9.81
N ASP A 292 -6.86 16.30 -9.08
CA ASP A 292 -7.24 16.30 -7.67
C ASP A 292 -8.60 15.62 -7.44
N ALA A 293 -9.59 15.90 -8.28
CA ALA A 293 -10.88 15.22 -8.24
C ALA A 293 -10.77 13.71 -8.48
N LYS A 294 -9.93 13.27 -9.43
CA LYS A 294 -9.67 11.84 -9.67
C LYS A 294 -8.87 11.18 -8.55
N ASN A 295 -7.97 11.91 -7.88
CA ASN A 295 -7.29 11.40 -6.69
C ASN A 295 -8.27 11.17 -5.52
N VAL A 296 -9.26 12.05 -5.35
CA VAL A 296 -10.35 11.85 -4.37
C VAL A 296 -11.27 10.68 -4.76
N GLU A 297 -11.63 10.54 -6.05
CA GLU A 297 -12.38 9.36 -6.52
C GLU A 297 -11.62 8.05 -6.26
N LEU A 298 -10.31 8.00 -6.55
CA LEU A 298 -9.46 6.83 -6.30
C LEU A 298 -9.34 6.52 -4.80
N LEU A 299 -9.17 7.53 -3.93
CA LEU A 299 -9.12 7.34 -2.49
C LEU A 299 -10.46 6.82 -1.93
N ASN A 300 -11.59 7.31 -2.44
CA ASN A 300 -12.92 6.81 -2.08
C ASN A 300 -13.11 5.36 -2.54
N LEU A 301 -12.68 5.01 -3.75
CA LEU A 301 -12.73 3.63 -4.26
C LEU A 301 -11.82 2.69 -3.46
N GLN A 302 -10.60 3.11 -3.11
CA GLN A 302 -9.69 2.36 -2.26
C GLN A 302 -10.28 2.14 -0.86
N THR A 303 -10.94 3.16 -0.30
CA THR A 303 -11.64 3.07 1.00
C THR A 303 -12.81 2.08 0.93
N ALA A 304 -13.62 2.14 -0.12
CA ALA A 304 -14.73 1.21 -0.35
C ALA A 304 -14.24 -0.23 -0.56
N LEU A 305 -13.15 -0.44 -1.30
CA LEU A 305 -12.52 -1.75 -1.44
C LEU A 305 -12.00 -2.29 -0.10
N GLY A 306 -11.37 -1.45 0.73
CA GLY A 306 -10.96 -1.82 2.08
C GLY A 306 -12.15 -2.22 2.97
N GLN A 307 -13.28 -1.51 2.86
CA GLN A 307 -14.53 -1.86 3.54
C GLN A 307 -15.09 -3.21 3.04
N TYR A 308 -15.10 -3.46 1.73
CA TYR A 308 -15.52 -4.75 1.18
C TYR A 308 -14.64 -5.91 1.62
N TYR A 309 -13.31 -5.74 1.71
CA TYR A 309 -12.43 -6.79 2.24
C TYR A 309 -12.73 -7.10 3.72
N ALA A 310 -12.93 -6.07 4.55
CA ALA A 310 -13.31 -6.25 5.95
C ALA A 310 -14.72 -6.88 6.11
N GLU A 311 -15.67 -6.55 5.23
CA GLU A 311 -17.01 -7.17 5.21
C GLU A 311 -16.96 -8.64 4.76
N ILE A 312 -16.11 -8.98 3.78
CA ILE A 312 -15.85 -10.36 3.35
C ILE A 312 -15.24 -11.16 4.50
N GLU A 313 -14.21 -10.65 5.15
CA GLU A 313 -13.55 -11.31 6.29
C GLU A 313 -14.54 -11.53 7.45
N ALA A 314 -15.27 -10.50 7.85
CA ALA A 314 -16.31 -10.59 8.88
C ALA A 314 -17.43 -11.59 8.50
N LYS A 315 -17.83 -11.63 7.23
CA LYS A 315 -18.79 -12.62 6.71
C LYS A 315 -18.24 -14.04 6.78
N GLU A 316 -16.97 -14.27 6.44
CA GLU A 316 -16.36 -15.59 6.57
C GLU A 316 -16.27 -16.05 8.03
N HIS A 317 -15.96 -15.14 8.98
CA HIS A 317 -16.03 -15.46 10.41
C HIS A 317 -17.44 -15.88 10.84
N LEU A 318 -18.46 -15.09 10.46
CA LEU A 318 -19.85 -15.45 10.74
C LEU A 318 -20.27 -16.77 10.07
N GLU A 319 -19.79 -17.09 8.87
CA GLU A 319 -20.07 -18.37 8.20
C GLU A 319 -19.39 -19.56 8.88
N ARG A 320 -18.17 -19.39 9.42
CA ARG A 320 -17.48 -20.38 10.28
C ARG A 320 -18.27 -20.63 11.57
N ASP A 321 -18.65 -19.58 12.28
CA ASP A 321 -19.40 -19.66 13.53
C ASP A 321 -20.78 -20.32 13.32
N LEU A 322 -21.46 -19.98 12.22
CA LEU A 322 -22.74 -20.61 11.85
C LEU A 322 -22.55 -22.10 11.49
N ALA A 323 -21.43 -22.48 10.85
CA ALA A 323 -21.12 -23.88 10.59
C ALA A 323 -20.89 -24.67 11.89
N LEU A 324 -20.11 -24.12 12.83
CA LEU A 324 -19.89 -24.72 14.16
C LEU A 324 -21.21 -24.85 14.94
N ALA A 325 -22.03 -23.79 14.99
CA ALA A 325 -23.34 -23.82 15.66
C ALA A 325 -24.31 -24.85 15.03
N ARG A 326 -24.23 -25.07 13.70
CA ARG A 326 -24.98 -26.14 13.03
C ARG A 326 -24.45 -27.54 13.40
N GLU A 327 -23.13 -27.70 13.47
CA GLU A 327 -22.51 -28.96 13.90
C GLU A 327 -22.91 -29.30 15.34
N GLU A 328 -22.78 -28.35 16.27
CA GLU A 328 -23.20 -28.53 17.67
C GLU A 328 -24.70 -28.84 17.79
N SER A 329 -25.56 -28.13 17.05
CA SER A 329 -26.99 -28.41 16.99
C SER A 329 -27.29 -29.82 16.45
N SER A 330 -26.54 -30.29 15.45
CA SER A 330 -26.67 -31.65 14.92
C SER A 330 -26.20 -32.71 15.92
N ARG A 331 -25.10 -32.46 16.64
CA ARG A 331 -24.55 -33.32 17.69
C ARG A 331 -25.51 -33.44 18.88
N LEU A 332 -26.08 -32.32 19.32
CA LEU A 332 -27.11 -32.30 20.37
C LEU A 332 -28.41 -32.98 19.91
N SER A 333 -28.80 -32.84 18.64
CA SER A 333 -29.94 -33.55 18.07
C SER A 333 -29.72 -35.07 17.99
N GLY A 334 -28.48 -35.52 17.72
CA GLY A 334 -28.09 -36.93 17.80
C GLY A 334 -28.22 -37.46 19.23
N LEU A 335 -27.54 -36.83 20.18
CA LEU A 335 -27.58 -37.21 21.60
C LEU A 335 -29.00 -37.22 22.18
N LEU A 336 -29.88 -36.31 21.75
CA LEU A 336 -31.30 -36.31 22.13
C LEU A 336 -32.04 -37.55 21.60
N LYS A 337 -31.85 -37.91 20.33
CA LYS A 337 -32.46 -39.12 19.73
C LYS A 337 -31.95 -40.40 20.37
N ASP A 338 -30.69 -40.45 20.77
CA ASP A 338 -30.11 -41.61 21.45
C ASP A 338 -30.65 -41.73 22.88
N ALA A 339 -30.82 -40.61 23.58
CA ALA A 339 -31.51 -40.56 24.87
C ALA A 339 -32.99 -40.99 24.76
N ASP A 340 -33.73 -40.50 23.77
CA ASP A 340 -35.14 -40.88 23.52
C ASP A 340 -35.26 -42.39 23.21
N GLN A 341 -34.34 -42.93 22.40
CA GLN A 341 -34.27 -44.38 22.14
C GLN A 341 -34.00 -45.19 23.40
N GLN A 342 -33.09 -44.74 24.27
CA GLN A 342 -32.78 -45.39 25.54
C GLN A 342 -33.93 -45.29 26.55
N VAL A 343 -34.67 -44.18 26.57
CA VAL A 343 -35.91 -44.02 27.36
C VAL A 343 -36.97 -45.00 26.87
N GLU A 344 -37.23 -45.08 25.57
CA GLU A 344 -38.20 -46.03 25.02
C GLU A 344 -37.77 -47.51 25.16
N LEU A 345 -36.46 -47.80 25.19
CA LEU A 345 -35.94 -49.14 25.53
C LEU A 345 -36.23 -49.48 26.99
N SER A 346 -35.80 -48.64 27.94
CA SER A 346 -36.04 -48.88 29.39
C SER A 346 -37.54 -48.91 29.75
N LYS A 347 -38.37 -48.18 29.01
CA LYS A 347 -39.84 -48.26 29.10
C LYS A 347 -40.37 -49.61 28.61
N ARG A 348 -39.91 -50.12 27.46
CA ARG A 348 -40.27 -51.47 26.98
C ARG A 348 -39.82 -52.57 27.94
N GLU A 349 -38.62 -52.47 28.50
CA GLU A 349 -38.13 -53.36 29.55
C GLU A 349 -39.02 -53.31 30.81
N LYS A 350 -39.40 -52.10 31.25
CA LYS A 350 -40.31 -51.90 32.39
C LYS A 350 -41.71 -52.48 32.11
N GLU A 351 -42.24 -52.32 30.91
CA GLU A 351 -43.52 -52.90 30.48
C GLU A 351 -43.44 -54.44 30.45
N GLU A 352 -42.33 -55.02 29.99
CA GLU A 352 -42.10 -56.48 30.03
C GLU A 352 -41.95 -57.00 31.47
N ILE A 353 -41.25 -56.27 32.35
CA ILE A 353 -41.13 -56.59 33.78
C ILE A 353 -42.49 -56.53 34.47
N LEU A 354 -43.34 -55.53 34.16
CA LEU A 354 -44.70 -55.44 34.67
C LEU A 354 -45.59 -56.58 34.15
N ALA A 355 -45.44 -57.00 32.89
CA ALA A 355 -46.15 -58.17 32.35
C ALA A 355 -45.74 -59.47 33.06
N LYS A 356 -44.43 -59.67 33.30
CA LYS A 356 -43.88 -60.80 34.07
C LYS A 356 -44.36 -60.77 35.53
N LEU A 357 -44.42 -59.58 36.15
CA LEU A 357 -44.97 -59.39 37.50
C LEU A 357 -46.43 -59.83 37.55
N LEU A 358 -47.29 -59.29 36.68
CA LEU A 358 -48.71 -59.65 36.60
C LEU A 358 -48.94 -61.16 36.32
N GLN A 359 -48.05 -61.80 35.57
CA GLN A 359 -48.09 -63.26 35.36
C GLN A 359 -47.75 -64.02 36.65
N THR A 360 -46.69 -63.62 37.37
CA THR A 360 -46.30 -64.26 38.64
C THR A 360 -47.32 -64.01 39.76
N GLU A 361 -47.92 -62.83 39.83
CA GLU A 361 -49.03 -62.52 40.74
C GLU A 361 -50.25 -63.40 40.46
N ARG A 362 -50.60 -63.63 39.18
CA ARG A 362 -51.68 -64.56 38.79
C ARG A 362 -51.38 -65.99 39.21
N MET A 363 -50.17 -66.50 38.90
CA MET A 363 -49.75 -67.85 39.32
C MET A 363 -49.71 -68.00 40.84
N LEU A 364 -49.35 -66.92 41.58
CA LEU A 364 -49.39 -66.89 43.04
C LEU A 364 -50.82 -66.87 43.58
N ALA A 365 -51.76 -66.16 42.95
CA ALA A 365 -53.17 -66.17 43.30
C ALA A 365 -53.81 -67.55 43.06
N GLU A 366 -53.52 -68.18 41.91
CA GLU A 366 -53.89 -69.57 41.61
C GLU A 366 -53.21 -70.57 42.55
N GLY A 367 -51.99 -70.29 43.00
CA GLY A 367 -51.28 -71.05 44.03
C GLY A 367 -52.00 -70.98 45.37
N LYS A 368 -52.31 -69.76 45.85
CA LYS A 368 -53.09 -69.52 47.08
C LYS A 368 -54.48 -70.18 47.00
N ALA A 369 -55.20 -70.05 45.88
CA ALA A 369 -56.50 -70.71 45.70
C ALA A 369 -56.40 -72.25 45.79
N ARG A 370 -55.33 -72.85 45.24
CA ARG A 370 -55.05 -74.29 45.38
C ARG A 370 -54.71 -74.67 46.83
N VAL A 371 -53.92 -73.87 47.54
CA VAL A 371 -53.61 -74.07 48.97
C VAL A 371 -54.88 -74.00 49.80
N ASN A 372 -55.69 -72.94 49.68
CA ASN A 372 -56.94 -72.79 50.41
C ASN A 372 -57.88 -74.00 50.18
N LYS A 373 -57.98 -74.51 48.95
CA LYS A 373 -58.76 -75.71 48.65
C LYS A 373 -58.19 -76.97 49.33
N LEU A 374 -56.87 -77.13 49.34
CA LEU A 374 -56.22 -78.24 50.04
C LEU A 374 -56.36 -78.13 51.56
N GLU A 375 -56.37 -76.92 52.13
CA GLU A 375 -56.65 -76.67 53.55
C GLU A 375 -58.11 -76.97 53.91
N GLU A 376 -59.05 -76.54 53.07
CA GLU A 376 -60.46 -76.94 53.15
C GLU A 376 -60.60 -78.46 53.15
N ASP A 377 -60.02 -79.15 52.17
CA ASP A 377 -60.13 -80.60 52.03
C ASP A 377 -59.40 -81.34 53.17
N ASN A 378 -58.27 -80.81 53.67
CA ASN A 378 -57.62 -81.30 54.88
C ASN A 378 -58.52 -81.12 56.12
N SER A 379 -59.24 -79.99 56.23
CA SER A 379 -60.18 -79.77 57.34
C SER A 379 -61.42 -80.67 57.26
N LYS A 380 -61.86 -81.06 56.04
CA LYS A 380 -62.92 -82.06 55.82
C LYS A 380 -62.43 -83.45 56.24
N LEU A 381 -61.21 -83.82 55.87
CA LEU A 381 -60.56 -85.07 56.29
C LEU A 381 -60.32 -85.13 57.81
N ARG A 382 -59.88 -84.05 58.45
CA ARG A 382 -59.75 -83.97 59.92
C ARG A 382 -61.09 -84.20 60.62
N ARG A 383 -62.15 -83.50 60.20
CA ARG A 383 -63.50 -83.71 60.75
C ARG A 383 -64.03 -85.13 60.52
N ALA A 384 -63.73 -85.74 59.37
CA ALA A 384 -64.09 -87.14 59.11
C ALA A 384 -63.30 -88.12 60.01
N LEU A 385 -62.02 -87.85 60.26
CA LEU A 385 -61.18 -88.60 61.19
C LEU A 385 -61.62 -88.42 62.65
N GLU A 386 -61.91 -87.21 63.08
CA GLU A 386 -62.46 -86.90 64.41
C GLU A 386 -63.80 -87.63 64.63
N HIS A 387 -64.68 -87.63 63.63
CA HIS A 387 -65.95 -88.37 63.68
C HIS A 387 -65.74 -89.89 63.72
N SER A 388 -64.76 -90.44 62.97
CA SER A 388 -64.46 -91.88 63.02
C SER A 388 -63.79 -92.30 64.32
N MET A 389 -62.91 -91.47 64.89
CA MET A 389 -62.28 -91.63 66.19
C MET A 389 -63.31 -91.54 67.33
N THR A 390 -64.25 -90.59 67.24
CA THR A 390 -65.36 -90.46 68.19
C THR A 390 -66.26 -91.70 68.15
N ARG A 391 -66.54 -92.23 66.95
CA ARG A 391 -67.29 -93.49 66.78
C ARG A 391 -66.51 -94.69 67.34
N LEU A 392 -65.19 -94.76 67.12
CA LEU A 392 -64.33 -95.82 67.65
C LEU A 392 -64.31 -95.81 69.19
N ASN A 393 -64.01 -94.66 69.80
CA ASN A 393 -63.98 -94.51 71.25
C ASN A 393 -65.34 -94.82 71.89
N ARG A 394 -66.44 -94.39 71.25
CA ARG A 394 -67.81 -94.74 71.69
C ARG A 394 -68.17 -96.22 71.51
N MET A 395 -67.38 -96.98 70.74
CA MET A 395 -67.52 -98.44 70.60
C MET A 395 -66.48 -99.22 71.45
N SER A 396 -65.49 -98.55 72.05
CA SER A 396 -64.44 -99.19 72.88
C SER A 396 -64.54 -98.89 74.38
N MET A 397 -65.50 -98.05 74.82
CA MET A 397 -65.70 -97.75 76.25
C MET A 397 -66.65 -98.74 76.97
N ASP A 398 -67.42 -99.55 76.24
CA ASP A 398 -68.51 -100.37 76.82
C ASP A 398 -68.18 -101.87 77.01
N SER A 399 -66.96 -102.34 76.70
CA SER A 399 -66.58 -103.75 76.94
C SER A 399 -65.07 -103.99 77.13
N ASP A 400 -64.61 -104.06 78.38
CA ASP A 400 -63.84 -105.18 78.99
C ASP A 400 -63.15 -104.75 80.32
N TYR A 401 -62.44 -105.69 80.97
CA TYR A 401 -61.55 -105.49 82.13
C TYR A 401 -62.16 -105.22 83.52
N LEU A 402 -63.32 -105.82 83.85
CA LEU A 402 -63.76 -105.98 85.25
C LEU A 402 -64.14 -107.43 85.58
N VAL A 403 -63.16 -108.23 86.00
CA VAL A 403 -63.41 -109.55 86.63
C VAL A 403 -64.04 -109.33 88.00
N ASP A 404 -65.25 -109.86 88.24
CA ASP A 404 -65.97 -109.66 89.50
C ASP A 404 -65.11 -110.12 90.70
N ARG A 405 -64.84 -109.17 91.61
CA ARG A 405 -64.12 -109.37 92.88
C ARG A 405 -64.65 -110.55 93.69
N ARG A 406 -65.95 -110.88 93.58
CA ARG A 406 -66.56 -112.05 94.23
C ARG A 406 -66.00 -113.38 93.69
N ILE A 407 -65.72 -113.47 92.39
CA ILE A 407 -65.14 -114.66 91.76
C ILE A 407 -63.70 -114.85 92.26
N VAL A 408 -62.90 -113.78 92.27
CA VAL A 408 -61.52 -113.79 92.76
C VAL A 408 -61.44 -114.20 94.23
N ILE A 409 -62.29 -113.63 95.09
CA ILE A 409 -62.37 -114.01 96.52
C ILE A 409 -62.77 -115.48 96.66
N LYS A 410 -63.79 -115.95 95.91
CA LYS A 410 -64.27 -117.34 96.02
C LYS A 410 -63.20 -118.35 95.59
N LEU A 411 -62.47 -118.08 94.51
CA LEU A 411 -61.33 -118.88 94.07
C LEU A 411 -60.25 -119.00 95.17
N LEU A 412 -59.83 -117.88 95.74
CA LEU A 412 -58.83 -117.83 96.81
C LEU A 412 -59.29 -118.62 98.05
N VAL A 413 -60.56 -118.48 98.45
CA VAL A 413 -61.16 -119.24 99.57
C VAL A 413 -61.17 -120.75 99.27
N THR A 414 -61.54 -121.17 98.05
CA THR A 414 -61.49 -122.60 97.69
C THR A 414 -60.09 -123.18 97.67
N TYR A 415 -59.06 -122.39 97.33
CA TYR A 415 -57.67 -122.85 97.35
C TYR A 415 -57.19 -123.21 98.77
N PHE A 416 -57.50 -122.37 99.77
CA PHE A 416 -57.21 -122.68 101.17
C PHE A 416 -58.09 -123.80 101.73
N GLN A 417 -59.39 -123.82 101.41
CA GLN A 417 -60.32 -124.85 101.90
C GLN A 417 -60.03 -126.26 101.35
N ARG A 418 -59.43 -126.38 100.16
CA ARG A 418 -59.03 -127.66 99.55
C ARG A 418 -57.53 -127.93 99.66
N ASN A 419 -56.94 -127.58 100.81
CA ASN A 419 -55.60 -128.00 101.21
C ASN A 419 -54.53 -127.71 100.13
N HIS A 420 -54.59 -126.52 99.52
CA HIS A 420 -53.70 -126.04 98.45
C HIS A 420 -53.75 -126.83 97.12
N SER A 421 -54.94 -127.30 96.72
CA SER A 421 -55.15 -128.02 95.45
C SER A 421 -54.63 -127.26 94.22
N LYS A 422 -53.66 -127.86 93.50
CA LYS A 422 -52.96 -127.27 92.34
C LYS A 422 -53.89 -126.80 91.22
N GLU A 423 -54.96 -127.55 90.95
CA GLU A 423 -55.96 -127.24 89.90
C GLU A 423 -56.63 -125.86 90.09
N VAL A 424 -56.94 -125.49 91.34
CA VAL A 424 -57.57 -124.19 91.64
C VAL A 424 -56.57 -123.05 91.42
N LEU A 425 -55.29 -123.26 91.77
CA LEU A 425 -54.24 -122.27 91.53
C LEU A 425 -53.99 -122.08 90.02
N GLU A 426 -54.01 -123.16 89.24
CA GLU A 426 -53.90 -123.09 87.77
C GLU A 426 -55.11 -122.40 87.13
N LEU A 427 -56.32 -122.61 87.66
CA LEU A 427 -57.52 -121.87 87.24
C LEU A 427 -57.44 -120.38 87.60
N MET A 428 -56.88 -120.02 88.76
CA MET A 428 -56.62 -118.62 89.12
C MET A 428 -55.63 -117.96 88.17
N VAL A 429 -54.50 -118.62 87.88
CA VAL A 429 -53.51 -118.16 86.88
C VAL A 429 -54.19 -117.84 85.54
N ARG A 430 -55.11 -118.70 85.10
CA ARG A 430 -55.84 -118.57 83.83
C ARG A 430 -56.91 -117.46 83.85
N MET A 431 -57.66 -117.31 84.94
CA MET A 431 -58.74 -116.30 85.06
C MET A 431 -58.25 -114.89 85.43
N LEU A 432 -57.14 -114.76 86.15
CA LEU A 432 -56.57 -113.46 86.53
C LEU A 432 -55.45 -113.00 85.58
N GLY A 433 -55.12 -113.77 84.53
CA GLY A 433 -54.14 -113.37 83.52
C GLY A 433 -52.73 -113.18 84.07
N PHE A 434 -52.29 -114.04 84.99
CA PHE A 434 -50.94 -113.98 85.57
C PHE A 434 -49.89 -114.01 84.46
N SER A 435 -48.85 -113.18 84.56
CA SER A 435 -47.72 -113.21 83.64
C SER A 435 -46.86 -114.46 83.85
N ASP A 436 -45.94 -114.74 82.92
CA ASP A 436 -45.05 -115.90 83.07
C ASP A 436 -44.03 -115.72 84.21
N GLU A 437 -43.66 -114.48 84.56
CA GLU A 437 -42.86 -114.18 85.76
C GLU A 437 -43.61 -114.53 87.06
N ASP A 438 -44.92 -114.27 87.13
CA ASP A 438 -45.73 -114.59 88.30
C ASP A 438 -46.03 -116.09 88.41
N LYS A 439 -46.23 -116.80 87.29
CA LYS A 439 -46.31 -118.27 87.24
C LYS A 439 -45.02 -118.93 87.75
N GLN A 440 -43.87 -118.30 87.51
CA GLN A 440 -42.58 -118.75 87.99
C GLN A 440 -42.42 -118.51 89.50
N ARG A 441 -42.88 -117.36 90.03
CA ARG A 441 -42.91 -117.07 91.48
C ARG A 441 -43.77 -118.03 92.31
N ILE A 442 -44.84 -118.58 91.74
CA ILE A 442 -45.72 -119.58 92.39
C ILE A 442 -45.38 -121.05 92.06
N GLY A 443 -44.24 -121.29 91.40
CA GLY A 443 -43.66 -122.64 91.26
C GLY A 443 -44.38 -123.59 90.30
N ILE A 444 -45.20 -123.10 89.36
CA ILE A 444 -45.99 -123.96 88.46
C ILE A 444 -45.22 -124.40 87.21
N ALA A 445 -44.29 -123.58 86.68
CA ALA A 445 -43.60 -123.85 85.42
C ALA A 445 -42.07 -123.57 85.49
N GLN A 446 -41.27 -124.61 85.24
CA GLN A 446 -39.82 -124.52 85.03
C GLN A 446 -39.38 -125.54 83.96
N GLN A 447 -39.68 -125.27 82.69
CA GLN A 447 -39.22 -126.05 81.51
C GLN A 447 -39.46 -125.23 80.23
N GLY A 448 -38.49 -125.17 79.30
CA GLY A 448 -38.73 -124.72 77.91
C GLY A 448 -37.86 -123.56 77.36
N THR A 449 -36.77 -123.91 76.67
CA THR A 449 -36.12 -123.15 75.56
C THR A 449 -37.12 -122.66 74.49
N GLY A 450 -36.91 -121.63 73.65
CA GLY A 450 -35.76 -120.75 73.33
C GLY A 450 -35.66 -120.47 71.79
N LYS A 451 -35.02 -119.37 71.35
CA LYS A 451 -34.60 -118.99 69.95
C LYS A 451 -35.66 -118.77 68.82
N GLY A 452 -35.35 -117.84 67.88
CA GLY A 452 -35.88 -117.75 66.49
C GLY A 452 -36.68 -116.46 66.18
N VAL A 453 -36.46 -115.54 65.21
CA VAL A 453 -35.58 -115.32 64.01
C VAL A 453 -36.32 -115.31 62.64
N VAL A 454 -36.13 -114.21 61.87
CA VAL A 454 -36.40 -113.87 60.42
C VAL A 454 -37.79 -113.70 59.76
N ARG A 455 -37.77 -112.77 58.78
CA ARG A 455 -38.54 -112.58 57.50
C ARG A 455 -39.77 -111.65 57.57
N GLY A 456 -39.95 -110.62 56.74
CA GLY A 456 -39.49 -110.32 55.35
C GLY A 456 -40.61 -110.71 54.37
N VAL A 457 -41.10 -109.91 53.39
CA VAL A 457 -40.65 -108.67 52.69
C VAL A 457 -41.91 -107.79 52.35
N LEU A 458 -42.03 -106.77 51.47
CA LEU A 458 -41.25 -106.16 50.36
C LEU A 458 -41.78 -104.73 49.99
N GLY A 459 -40.97 -103.88 49.35
CA GLY A 459 -41.39 -103.11 48.15
C GLY A 459 -41.89 -101.64 48.24
N LEU A 460 -40.99 -100.66 48.02
CA LEU A 460 -41.02 -99.62 46.95
C LEU A 460 -39.83 -98.63 47.10
N PRO A 461 -39.33 -97.94 46.04
CA PRO A 461 -38.02 -97.27 46.05
C PRO A 461 -38.03 -95.73 45.91
N GLY A 462 -36.90 -95.13 46.30
CA GLY A 462 -36.38 -93.85 45.80
C GLY A 462 -36.55 -92.63 46.71
N ARG A 463 -35.69 -91.60 46.69
CA ARG A 463 -34.20 -91.45 46.68
C ARG A 463 -33.94 -89.95 46.92
N LEU A 464 -32.81 -89.58 47.53
CA LEU A 464 -32.41 -88.18 47.80
C LEU A 464 -31.82 -87.47 46.55
N VAL A 465 -31.51 -86.17 46.73
CA VAL A 465 -30.78 -85.23 45.83
C VAL A 465 -31.67 -84.58 44.75
N GLY A 466 -31.54 -83.29 44.41
CA GLY A 466 -30.71 -82.22 44.97
C GLY A 466 -29.88 -81.47 43.92
N GLY A 467 -30.35 -80.31 43.45
CA GLY A 467 -29.69 -79.51 42.41
C GLY A 467 -29.94 -80.03 40.99
N ILE A 468 -29.99 -79.11 40.01
CA ILE A 468 -30.12 -79.42 38.58
C ILE A 468 -29.13 -78.53 37.82
N LEU A 469 -28.24 -79.15 37.04
CA LEU A 469 -27.33 -78.51 36.09
C LEU A 469 -27.07 -79.50 34.92
N GLY A 470 -26.93 -78.98 33.71
CA GLY A 470 -26.80 -79.75 32.46
C GLY A 470 -28.14 -79.94 31.74
N GLY A 471 -28.27 -79.84 30.41
CA GLY A 471 -27.25 -79.75 29.34
C GLY A 471 -27.29 -81.01 28.46
N GLY A 472 -27.10 -80.96 27.13
CA GLY A 472 -26.74 -79.86 26.23
C GLY A 472 -26.67 -80.39 24.77
N SER A 473 -25.58 -80.06 24.03
CA SER A 473 -25.25 -80.55 22.66
C SER A 473 -25.94 -79.77 21.50
N ALA A 474 -25.29 -79.31 20.43
CA ALA A 474 -23.86 -79.22 20.02
C ALA A 474 -23.65 -77.88 19.24
N ASP A 475 -22.51 -77.45 18.69
CA ASP A 475 -21.28 -78.15 18.28
C ASP A 475 -20.09 -77.15 18.07
N VAL A 476 -18.86 -77.68 17.90
CA VAL A 476 -17.60 -77.03 17.41
C VAL A 476 -17.02 -75.82 18.20
N PRO A 477 -15.73 -75.85 18.60
CA PRO A 477 -15.05 -74.71 19.22
C PRO A 477 -14.36 -73.77 18.22
N ALA A 478 -14.63 -72.47 18.33
CA ALA A 478 -13.82 -71.42 17.71
C ALA A 478 -13.05 -70.63 18.78
N SER A 479 -11.78 -70.98 19.00
CA SER A 479 -10.91 -70.26 19.92
C SER A 479 -10.35 -68.99 19.27
N ILE A 480 -11.06 -67.87 19.41
CA ILE A 480 -10.50 -66.51 19.61
C ILE A 480 -11.60 -65.70 20.30
N ALA A 481 -11.30 -65.25 21.52
CA ALA A 481 -12.00 -64.14 22.17
C ALA A 481 -10.90 -63.18 22.66
N PRO A 482 -10.82 -61.94 22.16
CA PRO A 482 -9.93 -60.91 22.71
C PRO A 482 -10.54 -60.23 23.95
N ASP A 483 -11.82 -60.50 24.24
CA ASP A 483 -12.65 -59.76 25.19
C ASP A 483 -12.42 -60.17 26.66
N ASN A 484 -11.16 -60.12 27.10
CA ASN A 484 -10.76 -59.98 28.50
C ASN A 484 -9.51 -59.09 28.66
N GLN A 485 -9.20 -58.24 27.68
CA GLN A 485 -8.32 -57.09 27.92
C GLN A 485 -8.98 -56.20 28.98
N SER A 486 -8.34 -56.06 30.14
CA SER A 486 -8.79 -55.13 31.18
C SER A 486 -8.74 -53.70 30.63
N ILE A 487 -9.54 -52.80 31.21
CA ILE A 487 -9.37 -51.36 30.95
C ILE A 487 -7.94 -50.93 31.32
N ALA A 488 -7.31 -51.58 32.30
CA ALA A 488 -5.89 -51.38 32.60
C ALA A 488 -4.97 -51.81 31.44
N ASP A 489 -5.25 -52.92 30.77
CA ASP A 489 -4.44 -53.42 29.64
C ASP A 489 -4.62 -52.52 28.41
N LEU A 490 -5.85 -52.08 28.13
CA LEU A 490 -6.15 -51.10 27.08
C LEU A 490 -5.50 -49.73 27.33
N TRP A 491 -5.40 -49.31 28.60
CA TRP A 491 -4.64 -48.10 28.97
C TRP A 491 -3.12 -48.32 28.88
N VAL A 492 -2.61 -49.51 29.16
CA VAL A 492 -1.19 -49.85 28.96
C VAL A 492 -0.84 -49.90 27.47
N ASP A 493 -1.66 -50.54 26.62
CA ASP A 493 -1.51 -50.52 25.17
C ASP A 493 -1.62 -49.09 24.61
N PHE A 494 -2.55 -48.28 25.12
CA PHE A 494 -2.65 -46.86 24.74
C PHE A 494 -1.39 -46.08 25.12
N LEU A 495 -0.90 -46.22 26.35
CA LEU A 495 0.31 -45.52 26.81
C LEU A 495 1.56 -45.99 26.07
N LEU A 496 1.72 -47.29 25.85
CA LEU A 496 2.81 -47.86 25.05
C LEU A 496 2.77 -47.32 23.62
N LYS A 497 1.59 -47.31 22.99
CA LYS A 497 1.40 -46.78 21.64
C LYS A 497 1.61 -45.26 21.56
N GLU A 498 1.18 -44.49 22.57
CA GLU A 498 1.48 -43.06 22.63
C GLU A 498 2.98 -42.83 22.76
N THR A 499 3.70 -43.62 23.58
CA THR A 499 5.17 -43.55 23.66
C THR A 499 5.84 -43.96 22.36
N GLU A 500 5.39 -45.02 21.69
CA GLU A 500 5.95 -45.49 20.41
C GLU A 500 5.71 -44.47 19.28
N GLU A 501 4.53 -43.83 19.23
CA GLU A 501 4.30 -42.73 18.27
C GLU A 501 5.11 -41.47 18.63
N ARG A 502 5.35 -41.19 19.92
CA ARG A 502 6.18 -40.05 20.35
C ARG A 502 7.66 -40.29 20.01
N GLU A 503 8.12 -41.53 20.15
CA GLU A 503 9.47 -41.98 19.79
C GLU A 503 9.66 -42.00 18.27
N LYS A 504 8.70 -42.54 17.48
CA LYS A 504 8.73 -42.46 16.02
C LYS A 504 8.71 -41.03 15.49
N ARG A 505 7.88 -40.14 16.04
CA ARG A 505 7.92 -38.70 15.70
C ARG A 505 9.27 -38.06 16.04
N ALA A 506 9.94 -38.48 17.11
CA ALA A 506 11.27 -38.00 17.47
C ALA A 506 12.36 -38.55 16.52
N GLU A 507 12.29 -39.83 16.12
CA GLU A 507 13.20 -40.42 15.14
C GLU A 507 13.05 -39.81 13.76
N ASP A 508 11.82 -39.64 13.25
CA ASP A 508 11.58 -39.07 11.92
C ASP A 508 11.94 -37.57 11.87
N ALA A 509 11.74 -36.82 12.96
CA ALA A 509 12.21 -35.45 13.10
C ALA A 509 13.74 -35.33 13.21
N SER A 510 14.43 -36.38 13.67
CA SER A 510 15.89 -36.45 13.75
C SER A 510 16.52 -36.87 12.41
N LYS A 511 15.93 -37.85 11.71
CA LYS A 511 16.39 -38.36 10.41
C LYS A 511 16.16 -37.39 9.24
N SER A 512 15.35 -36.34 9.42
CA SER A 512 15.03 -35.34 8.39
C SER A 512 15.90 -34.07 8.44
N ASN A 513 16.87 -33.96 9.36
CA ASN A 513 17.74 -32.77 9.50
C ASN A 513 19.24 -33.01 9.19
N GLU A 514 19.68 -34.22 8.85
CA GLU A 514 21.10 -34.55 8.59
C GLU A 514 21.44 -34.83 7.10
N ASP A 515 20.72 -34.26 6.12
CA ASP A 515 21.02 -34.57 4.69
C ASP A 515 20.92 -33.38 3.71
N LEU A 516 21.19 -32.14 4.15
CA LEU A 516 21.37 -30.97 3.27
C LEU A 516 22.49 -30.00 3.72
N ASN A 517 23.72 -30.47 3.99
CA ASN A 517 24.85 -29.55 4.09
C ASN A 517 26.24 -30.11 3.67
N GLY A 518 26.69 -29.74 2.46
CA GLY A 518 28.02 -30.02 1.90
C GLY A 518 28.08 -31.28 1.02
N ARG A 519 28.68 -31.29 -0.18
CA ARG A 519 30.01 -30.75 -0.50
C ARG A 519 30.28 -30.82 -2.02
N ASN A 520 30.78 -29.73 -2.61
CA ASN A 520 31.29 -29.71 -3.99
C ASN A 520 32.68 -30.37 -4.09
N PRO A 521 33.00 -31.08 -5.19
CA PRO A 521 34.26 -30.78 -5.88
C PRO A 521 34.21 -30.82 -7.43
N ASN A 522 35.06 -30.00 -8.05
CA ASN A 522 35.38 -30.03 -9.49
C ASN A 522 35.97 -31.38 -9.95
N ALA A 523 35.72 -31.77 -11.21
CA ALA A 523 36.71 -31.62 -12.31
C ALA A 523 36.26 -32.26 -13.66
N THR A 524 36.78 -31.70 -14.78
CA THR A 524 37.02 -32.32 -16.11
C THR A 524 35.93 -33.13 -16.84
N GLY A 525 35.51 -32.64 -18.02
CA GLY A 525 34.90 -33.45 -19.10
C GLY A 525 35.97 -34.05 -20.06
N PRO A 526 35.71 -34.28 -21.37
CA PRO A 526 34.52 -33.93 -22.19
C PRO A 526 34.02 -35.11 -23.08
N THR A 527 33.56 -34.83 -24.32
CA THR A 527 33.09 -35.73 -25.43
C THR A 527 31.58 -36.10 -25.40
N THR A 528 30.73 -35.45 -26.22
CA THR A 528 30.21 -35.82 -27.58
C THR A 528 29.19 -36.97 -27.59
N SER A 529 28.10 -36.96 -28.38
CA SER A 529 27.83 -36.32 -29.70
C SER A 529 26.37 -35.78 -29.82
N ALA A 530 26.11 -34.65 -30.51
CA ALA A 530 25.58 -34.51 -31.89
C ALA A 530 24.25 -35.26 -32.17
N THR A 531 23.23 -34.74 -32.86
CA THR A 531 23.12 -33.82 -34.04
C THR A 531 22.63 -32.40 -33.66
N ASP A 532 23.07 -31.26 -34.22
CA ASP A 532 22.99 -30.74 -35.62
C ASP A 532 21.56 -30.78 -36.21
N GLN A 533 20.96 -29.71 -36.75
CA GLN A 533 21.41 -28.69 -37.73
C GLN A 533 20.61 -27.36 -37.55
N THR A 534 20.95 -26.15 -38.05
CA THR A 534 22.16 -25.60 -38.75
C THR A 534 22.22 -24.06 -38.65
N THR A 535 23.46 -23.52 -38.72
CA THR A 535 23.95 -22.18 -39.16
C THR A 535 23.00 -20.97 -39.41
N GLY A 536 23.36 -19.72 -39.11
CA GLY A 536 24.50 -19.18 -38.33
C GLY A 536 25.31 -18.02 -38.98
N GLY A 537 25.92 -17.18 -38.13
CA GLY A 537 27.04 -16.26 -38.42
C GLY A 537 26.71 -14.92 -39.11
N SER A 538 27.47 -13.82 -38.93
CA SER A 538 28.54 -13.43 -37.98
C SER A 538 28.65 -11.88 -38.02
N GLY A 539 29.38 -11.12 -37.19
CA GLY A 539 30.30 -11.37 -36.07
C GLY A 539 31.11 -10.08 -35.76
N PHE A 540 31.93 -10.07 -34.69
CA PHE A 540 32.88 -9.00 -34.28
C PHE A 540 32.29 -7.64 -33.78
N SER A 541 32.94 -6.86 -32.89
CA SER A 541 33.80 -7.21 -31.73
C SER A 541 34.12 -5.97 -30.84
N ARG A 542 34.54 -6.22 -29.58
CA ARG A 542 35.30 -5.32 -28.66
C ARG A 542 34.72 -3.94 -28.26
N SER A 543 34.51 -3.76 -26.95
CA SER A 543 35.48 -3.07 -26.08
C SER A 543 35.25 -3.46 -24.61
N SER A 544 36.17 -3.09 -23.68
CA SER A 544 36.20 -3.66 -22.32
C SER A 544 36.87 -2.73 -21.30
N PHE A 545 36.16 -2.31 -20.24
CA PHE A 545 36.75 -1.62 -19.09
C PHE A 545 36.01 -1.88 -17.75
N SER A 546 36.82 -2.09 -16.70
CA SER A 546 36.55 -2.20 -15.25
C SER A 546 37.94 -2.33 -14.59
N PRO A 547 38.23 -1.87 -13.34
CA PRO A 547 37.42 -2.19 -12.14
C PRO A 547 37.44 -1.21 -10.91
N SER A 548 36.42 -1.31 -10.03
CA SER A 548 36.51 -1.19 -8.54
C SER A 548 36.96 0.17 -7.89
N PRO A 549 37.05 0.35 -6.54
CA PRO A 549 36.30 -0.26 -5.40
C PRO A 549 35.72 0.73 -4.32
N THR A 550 34.83 0.19 -3.46
CA THR A 550 34.49 0.46 -2.01
C THR A 550 35.24 1.54 -1.18
N PRO A 551 34.65 2.20 -0.14
CA PRO A 551 34.11 1.49 1.06
C PRO A 551 32.99 2.14 1.95
N SER A 552 32.34 1.27 2.78
CA SER A 552 32.01 1.33 4.25
C SER A 552 31.60 2.67 4.93
N VAL A 553 30.80 2.75 6.01
CA VAL A 553 30.69 1.89 7.23
C VAL A 553 29.29 1.98 7.89
N GLY A 554 28.77 0.84 8.38
CA GLY A 554 27.93 0.74 9.59
C GLY A 554 26.43 1.08 9.47
N ASN A 555 25.53 0.50 10.28
CA ASN A 555 25.71 -0.59 11.25
C ASN A 555 24.43 -1.43 11.37
N LEU A 556 24.58 -2.71 11.74
CA LEU A 556 23.49 -3.69 11.84
C LEU A 556 23.24 -4.07 13.31
N ARG A 557 21.97 -4.16 13.73
CA ARG A 557 21.60 -5.13 14.77
C ARG A 557 20.19 -5.67 14.55
N GLN A 558 20.02 -6.93 14.91
CA GLN A 558 18.84 -7.75 14.64
C GLN A 558 17.92 -7.83 15.87
N TYR A 559 16.62 -8.02 15.57
CA TYR A 559 15.62 -8.82 16.29
C TYR A 559 15.44 -8.64 17.80
N GLU A 560 14.19 -8.37 18.19
CA GLU A 560 13.42 -9.37 18.94
C GLU A 560 11.93 -9.30 18.54
N HIS A 561 11.17 -10.39 18.73
CA HIS A 561 9.74 -10.47 18.40
C HIS A 561 8.87 -9.99 19.57
N SER A 562 7.72 -9.37 19.26
CA SER A 562 6.51 -9.46 20.08
C SER A 562 5.30 -8.96 19.30
N ASP A 563 4.30 -9.82 19.14
CA ASP A 563 3.01 -9.47 18.58
C ASP A 563 2.12 -8.84 19.67
N SER A 564 1.42 -7.74 19.33
CA SER A 564 0.24 -7.29 20.09
C SER A 564 -0.63 -6.41 19.21
N GLU A 565 -1.88 -6.82 19.06
CA GLU A 565 -2.91 -6.08 18.33
C GLU A 565 -3.51 -4.96 19.19
N PHE A 566 -4.47 -4.22 18.62
CA PHE A 566 -5.26 -3.14 19.25
C PHE A 566 -4.50 -1.90 19.76
N SER A 567 -4.45 -0.87 18.92
CA SER A 567 -4.32 0.53 19.34
C SER A 567 -5.53 1.33 18.87
N THR A 568 -6.35 1.79 19.82
CA THR A 568 -7.61 2.50 19.55
C THR A 568 -7.37 3.94 19.10
N VAL A 569 -8.24 4.46 18.22
CA VAL A 569 -8.15 5.83 17.71
C VAL A 569 -8.63 6.87 18.74
N PRO A 570 -7.82 7.88 19.10
CA PRO A 570 -8.27 9.03 19.88
C PRO A 570 -8.72 10.19 18.98
N LEU A 571 -10.01 10.26 18.66
CA LEU A 571 -10.63 11.47 18.11
C LEU A 571 -11.38 12.23 19.21
N THR A 572 -10.84 13.36 19.64
CA THR A 572 -11.57 14.36 20.44
C THR A 572 -11.52 15.71 19.76
N THR A 573 -12.69 16.26 19.44
CA THR A 573 -12.84 17.61 18.89
C THR A 573 -12.77 18.65 20.00
N SER A 574 -12.15 19.80 19.71
CA SER A 574 -12.54 21.06 20.35
C SER A 574 -12.26 22.24 19.42
N GLU A 575 -13.31 23.01 19.17
CA GLU A 575 -13.29 24.29 18.47
C GLU A 575 -12.86 25.39 19.45
N GLY A 576 -12.07 26.38 19.01
CA GLY A 576 -11.45 27.35 19.93
C GLY A 576 -11.06 28.66 19.26
N SER A 577 -11.92 29.67 19.36
CA SER A 577 -11.76 30.94 18.63
C SER A 577 -10.70 31.88 19.24
N GLY A 578 -9.68 32.17 18.43
CA GLY A 578 -9.20 33.53 18.13
C GLY A 578 -8.58 34.40 19.24
N ARG A 579 -7.32 34.83 19.01
CA ARG A 579 -6.92 36.23 19.24
C ARG A 579 -5.64 36.64 18.49
N LEU A 580 -5.80 37.71 17.72
CA LEU A 580 -4.87 38.84 17.54
C LEU A 580 -3.53 38.79 18.28
N SER A 581 -2.42 38.93 17.53
CA SER A 581 -1.36 39.90 17.85
C SER A 581 -0.52 40.25 16.62
N ARG A 582 -0.36 41.55 16.36
CA ARG A 582 0.77 42.06 15.57
C ARG A 582 2.03 42.01 16.44
N LEU A 583 3.22 41.80 15.87
CA LEU A 583 4.47 42.42 16.37
C LEU A 583 5.61 42.32 15.33
N LEU A 584 5.76 43.38 14.54
CA LEU A 584 7.06 43.91 14.12
C LEU A 584 7.53 44.86 15.24
N PRO A 585 8.85 45.07 15.52
CA PRO A 585 9.73 45.68 14.50
C PRO A 585 11.26 45.43 14.60
N LYS A 586 11.98 45.95 13.59
CA LYS A 586 13.45 46.15 13.48
C LYS A 586 14.31 44.87 13.40
N TYR A 587 15.45 44.89 12.70
CA TYR A 587 16.04 45.99 11.91
C TYR A 587 15.58 46.01 10.45
#